data_AF-B2TD39-F1
#
_entry.id   AF-B2TD39-F1
#
_cell.length_a   1.000
_cell.length_b   1.000
_cell.length_c   1.000
_cell.angle_alpha   90.00
_cell.angle_beta   90.00
_cell.angle_gamma   90.00
#
_symmetry.space_group_name_H-M   'P 1'
#
loop_
_entity.id
_entity.type
_entity.pdbx_description
1 polymer ?
#
loop_
_entity_poly.entity_id
_entity_poly.type
_entity_poly.pdbx_seq_one_letter_code
_entity_poly.pdbx_strand_id
1 'polypeptide(L)'
;MSTPSAPAGHSRSFAERMPSLAEVGPLIALVLACGFFISQSSRFLSFQNLSLILQQTMVVAVIAIGQTLIVLTGGIDLSCGMVMAFGSIIMTKFAVTLGVPPVLAILCGVGASALFGALNGVLITRIKLPAFIVTLGTLNIAFALTQIYSNAESVSNLPDAIMFLGNTFKLGPADVTYGTVLTLLMYLATWFVLRDTVPGRHLYALGNNPEAARLMGLSSQKILLTVYSLAGAIYGIAALLSVSRTGVGDPQAGQTENLDSITAVVLGGTSLFGGRGSISGTLLGALIVGVFRNGLTLIGVSSVYQVLITGMLVILAVAADKLSHRRG
;
A
#
# COMPACT_ATOMS: atom_id res chain seq x y z
N MET A 1 -50.92 -34.43 -20.78
CA MET A 1 -50.44 -33.31 -19.93
C MET A 1 -49.51 -33.89 -18.88
N SER A 2 -48.21 -33.82 -19.10
CA SER A 2 -47.19 -34.19 -18.10
C SER A 2 -46.54 -32.90 -17.60
N THR A 3 -46.82 -32.53 -16.36
CA THR A 3 -46.18 -31.40 -15.67
C THR A 3 -44.68 -31.65 -15.53
N PRO A 4 -43.80 -30.66 -15.81
CA PRO A 4 -42.39 -30.80 -15.49
C PRO A 4 -42.20 -30.73 -13.97
N SER A 5 -41.55 -31.75 -13.41
CA SER A 5 -41.11 -31.77 -12.01
C SER A 5 -40.09 -30.67 -11.75
N ALA A 6 -40.31 -29.88 -10.69
CA ALA A 6 -39.39 -28.84 -10.24
C ALA A 6 -37.99 -29.43 -9.92
N PRO A 7 -36.89 -28.73 -10.24
CA PRO A 7 -35.56 -29.23 -9.93
C PRO A 7 -35.33 -29.25 -8.42
N ALA A 8 -34.90 -30.39 -7.89
CA ALA A 8 -34.55 -30.57 -6.49
C ALA A 8 -33.41 -29.61 -6.09
N GLY A 9 -33.68 -28.77 -5.08
CA GLY A 9 -32.70 -27.87 -4.50
C GLY A 9 -31.54 -28.66 -3.90
N HIS A 10 -30.40 -28.68 -4.59
CA HIS A 10 -29.17 -29.24 -4.05
C HIS A 10 -28.70 -28.35 -2.90
N SER A 11 -28.86 -28.82 -1.67
CA SER A 11 -28.22 -28.25 -0.49
C SER A 11 -26.70 -28.37 -0.69
N ARG A 12 -26.04 -27.26 -1.06
CA ARG A 12 -24.57 -27.19 -1.18
C ARG A 12 -23.91 -27.74 0.08
N SER A 13 -22.92 -28.62 -0.09
CA SER A 13 -22.20 -29.29 1.01
C SER A 13 -21.50 -28.25 1.91
N PHE A 14 -21.34 -28.55 3.20
CA PHE A 14 -20.58 -27.70 4.14
C PHE A 14 -19.16 -27.38 3.64
N ALA A 15 -18.56 -28.29 2.87
CA ALA A 15 -17.26 -28.11 2.22
C ALA A 15 -17.27 -27.04 1.10
N GLU A 16 -18.41 -26.81 0.43
CA GLU A 16 -18.56 -25.77 -0.60
C GLU A 16 -18.85 -24.38 0.01
N ARG A 17 -19.08 -24.31 1.33
CA ARG A 17 -19.26 -23.05 2.09
C ARG A 17 -17.97 -22.55 2.75
N MET A 18 -16.90 -23.36 2.75
CA MET A 18 -15.63 -22.91 3.29
C MET A 18 -14.94 -21.96 2.29
N PRO A 19 -14.51 -20.75 2.74
CA PRO A 19 -13.72 -19.87 1.90
C PRO A 19 -12.47 -20.60 1.41
N SER A 20 -12.05 -20.30 0.18
CA SER A 20 -10.91 -20.98 -0.42
C SER A 20 -9.64 -20.70 0.39
N LEU A 21 -8.67 -21.62 0.39
CA LEU A 21 -7.40 -21.43 1.12
C LEU A 21 -6.66 -20.14 0.67
N ALA A 22 -6.89 -19.70 -0.57
CA ALA A 22 -6.38 -18.44 -1.11
C ALA A 22 -7.02 -17.19 -0.44
N GLU A 23 -8.28 -17.27 -0.01
CA GLU A 23 -8.99 -16.18 0.67
C GLU A 23 -8.65 -16.09 2.15
N VAL A 24 -8.36 -17.23 2.81
CA VAL A 24 -8.05 -17.28 4.26
C VAL A 24 -6.54 -17.21 4.53
N GLY A 25 -5.70 -17.49 3.54
CA GLY A 25 -4.24 -17.51 3.66
C GLY A 25 -3.63 -16.28 4.35
N PRO A 26 -3.98 -15.03 3.96
CA PRO A 26 -3.48 -13.83 4.61
C PRO A 26 -3.88 -13.74 6.09
N LEU A 27 -5.12 -14.13 6.42
CA LEU A 27 -5.59 -14.14 7.80
C LEU A 27 -4.84 -15.17 8.66
N ILE A 28 -4.60 -16.36 8.11
CA ILE A 28 -3.81 -17.40 8.79
C ILE A 28 -2.39 -16.90 9.05
N ALA A 29 -1.74 -16.29 8.05
CA ALA A 29 -0.41 -15.73 8.18
C ALA A 29 -0.34 -14.64 9.27
N LEU A 30 -1.34 -13.77 9.34
CA LEU A 30 -1.46 -12.74 10.38
C LEU A 30 -1.62 -13.35 11.77
N VAL A 31 -2.50 -14.34 11.93
CA VAL A 31 -2.71 -15.04 13.21
C VAL A 31 -1.43 -15.74 13.67
N LEU A 32 -0.71 -16.41 12.77
CA LEU A 32 0.56 -17.06 13.08
C LEU A 32 1.64 -16.04 13.48
N ALA A 33 1.75 -14.92 12.77
CA ALA A 33 2.68 -13.86 13.10
C ALA A 33 2.40 -13.26 14.49
N CYS A 34 1.13 -12.95 14.78
CA CYS A 34 0.72 -12.50 16.11
C CYS A 34 1.02 -13.55 17.19
N GLY A 35 0.68 -14.82 16.95
CA GLY A 35 0.95 -15.93 17.87
C GLY A 35 2.43 -16.06 18.24
N PHE A 36 3.31 -15.93 17.24
CA PHE A 36 4.76 -15.90 17.47
C PHE A 36 5.18 -14.73 18.36
N PHE A 37 4.81 -13.49 18.04
CA PHE A 37 5.27 -12.35 18.87
C PHE A 37 4.64 -12.30 20.27
N ILE A 38 3.44 -12.87 20.44
CA ILE A 38 2.84 -13.11 21.76
C ILE A 38 3.72 -14.04 22.59
N SER A 39 4.27 -15.12 22.00
CA SER A 39 5.15 -16.04 22.72
C SER A 39 6.51 -15.42 23.05
N GLN A 40 6.96 -14.44 22.27
CA GLN A 40 8.25 -13.78 22.48
C GLN A 40 8.18 -12.60 23.46
N SER A 41 7.03 -11.95 23.63
CA SER A 41 6.90 -10.77 24.50
C SER A 41 5.51 -10.60 25.11
N SER A 42 5.44 -10.54 26.44
CA SER A 42 4.20 -10.25 27.17
C SER A 42 3.62 -8.86 26.88
N ARG A 43 4.44 -7.94 26.37
CA ARG A 43 4.03 -6.57 26.02
C ARG A 43 3.40 -6.46 24.64
N PHE A 44 3.46 -7.51 23.83
CA PHE A 44 3.01 -7.46 22.44
C PHE A 44 1.52 -7.07 22.30
N LEU A 45 0.66 -7.60 23.17
CA LEU A 45 -0.77 -7.29 23.20
C LEU A 45 -1.12 -6.06 24.04
N SER A 46 -0.14 -5.33 24.55
CA SER A 46 -0.44 -4.08 25.27
C SER A 46 -1.12 -3.08 24.34
N PHE A 47 -2.09 -2.33 24.85
CA PHE A 47 -2.81 -1.31 24.06
C PHE A 47 -1.85 -0.28 23.44
N GLN A 48 -0.78 0.06 24.15
CA GLN A 48 0.29 0.91 23.63
C GLN A 48 0.95 0.30 22.39
N ASN A 49 1.33 -0.99 22.45
CA ASN A 49 1.99 -1.65 21.34
C ASN A 49 1.05 -1.86 20.14
N LEU A 50 -0.21 -2.23 20.39
CA LEU A 50 -1.22 -2.31 19.32
C LEU A 50 -1.44 -0.97 18.62
N SER A 51 -1.45 0.13 19.39
CA SER A 51 -1.53 1.49 18.84
C SER A 51 -0.30 1.82 17.98
N LEU A 52 0.90 1.44 18.43
CA LEU A 52 2.13 1.61 17.65
C LEU A 52 2.14 0.77 16.37
N ILE A 53 1.64 -0.46 16.40
CA ILE A 53 1.48 -1.30 15.20
C ILE A 53 0.59 -0.60 14.18
N LEU A 54 -0.58 -0.10 14.60
CA LEU A 54 -1.49 0.60 13.70
C LEU A 54 -0.87 1.88 13.11
N GLN A 55 -0.17 2.66 13.94
CA GLN A 55 0.53 3.87 13.50
C GLN A 55 1.65 3.59 12.49
N GLN A 56 2.45 2.56 12.71
CA GLN A 56 3.52 2.18 11.77
C GLN A 56 2.94 1.61 10.48
N THR A 57 1.91 0.78 10.61
CA THR A 57 1.25 0.12 9.46
C THR A 57 0.56 1.14 8.56
N MET A 58 0.03 2.24 9.09
CA MET A 58 -0.80 3.16 8.30
C MET A 58 -0.06 3.75 7.09
N VAL A 59 1.26 3.99 7.19
CA VAL A 59 2.07 4.52 6.09
C VAL A 59 2.22 3.48 4.98
N VAL A 60 2.74 2.29 5.32
CA VAL A 60 2.89 1.15 4.39
C VAL A 60 1.53 0.79 3.75
N ALA A 61 0.46 0.78 4.54
CA ALA A 61 -0.88 0.43 4.09
C ALA A 61 -1.40 1.42 3.04
N VAL A 62 -1.22 2.73 3.23
CA VAL A 62 -1.62 3.72 2.22
C VAL A 62 -0.80 3.58 0.95
N ILE A 63 0.51 3.37 1.04
CA ILE A 63 1.36 3.09 -0.14
C ILE A 63 0.87 1.82 -0.86
N ALA A 64 0.52 0.78 -0.10
CA ALA A 64 0.03 -0.48 -0.61
C ALA A 64 -1.29 -0.32 -1.39
N ILE A 65 -2.13 0.67 -1.09
CA ILE A 65 -3.31 0.99 -1.92
C ILE A 65 -2.87 1.35 -3.35
N GLY A 66 -1.92 2.29 -3.50
CA GLY A 66 -1.39 2.69 -4.81
C GLY A 66 -0.72 1.52 -5.51
N GLN A 67 0.05 0.72 -4.77
CA GLN A 67 0.68 -0.49 -5.29
C GLN A 67 -0.35 -1.52 -5.78
N THR A 68 -1.45 -1.77 -5.05
CA THR A 68 -2.52 -2.68 -5.48
C THR A 68 -3.12 -2.23 -6.79
N LEU A 69 -3.41 -0.94 -6.96
CA LEU A 69 -3.99 -0.44 -8.21
C LEU A 69 -3.06 -0.70 -9.40
N ILE A 70 -1.75 -0.50 -9.22
CA ILE A 70 -0.74 -0.75 -10.26
C ILE A 70 -0.57 -2.25 -10.52
N VAL A 71 -0.46 -3.07 -9.47
CA VAL A 71 -0.29 -4.52 -9.58
C VAL A 71 -1.48 -5.19 -10.22
N LEU A 72 -2.71 -4.71 -9.96
CA LEU A 72 -3.91 -5.20 -10.65
C LEU A 72 -3.83 -5.04 -12.17
N THR A 73 -3.03 -4.11 -12.70
CA THR A 73 -2.78 -3.94 -14.15
C THR A 73 -1.61 -4.76 -14.69
N GLY A 74 -0.93 -5.55 -13.86
CA GLY A 74 0.30 -6.27 -14.21
C GLY A 74 1.57 -5.41 -14.15
N GLY A 75 1.50 -4.22 -13.56
CA GLY A 75 2.65 -3.35 -13.31
C GLY A 75 3.23 -3.55 -11.91
N ILE A 76 4.42 -3.00 -11.67
CA ILE A 76 5.01 -2.88 -10.33
C ILE A 76 5.60 -1.48 -10.23
N ASP A 77 5.31 -0.76 -9.14
CA ASP A 77 5.98 0.49 -8.83
C ASP A 77 7.04 0.29 -7.76
N LEU A 78 8.30 0.48 -8.14
CA LEU A 78 9.42 0.47 -7.20
C LEU A 78 9.68 1.84 -6.57
N SER A 79 9.19 2.93 -7.17
CA SER A 79 9.47 4.30 -6.75
C SER A 79 8.62 4.79 -5.59
N CYS A 80 7.57 4.07 -5.22
CA CYS A 80 6.52 4.52 -4.31
C CYS A 80 7.04 5.09 -2.98
N GLY A 81 8.01 4.42 -2.34
CA GLY A 81 8.65 4.89 -1.11
C GLY A 81 9.46 6.17 -1.28
N MET A 82 10.23 6.28 -2.37
CA MET A 82 11.04 7.48 -2.66
C MET A 82 10.19 8.66 -3.12
N VAL A 83 9.10 8.41 -3.84
CA VAL A 83 8.12 9.44 -4.23
C VAL A 83 7.36 9.97 -3.01
N MET A 84 7.05 9.11 -2.05
CA MET A 84 6.54 9.51 -0.74
C MET A 84 7.57 10.37 0.01
N ALA A 85 8.83 9.93 0.10
CA ALA A 85 9.90 10.68 0.76
C ALA A 85 10.08 12.08 0.15
N PHE A 86 10.08 12.19 -1.18
CA PHE A 86 10.13 13.47 -1.87
C PHE A 86 8.95 14.37 -1.52
N GLY A 87 7.72 13.83 -1.58
CA GLY A 87 6.51 14.56 -1.17
C GLY A 87 6.58 15.07 0.26
N SER A 88 7.20 14.30 1.17
CA SER A 88 7.41 14.68 2.56
C SER A 88 8.32 15.91 2.68
N ILE A 89 9.43 15.95 1.96
CA ILE A 89 10.38 17.08 1.99
C ILE A 89 9.77 18.32 1.34
N ILE A 90 9.04 18.19 0.23
CA ILE A 90 8.32 19.32 -0.38
C ILE A 90 7.36 19.93 0.65
N MET A 91 6.53 19.10 1.29
CA MET A 91 5.55 19.53 2.26
C MET A 91 6.19 20.24 3.46
N THR A 92 7.23 19.65 4.05
CA THR A 92 7.85 20.21 5.26
C THR A 92 8.68 21.44 4.98
N LYS A 93 9.47 21.49 3.89
CA LYS A 93 10.23 22.69 3.52
C LYS A 93 9.31 23.85 3.14
N PHE A 94 8.22 23.59 2.43
CA PHE A 94 7.27 24.65 2.07
C PHE A 94 6.64 25.25 3.34
N ALA A 95 6.22 24.41 4.27
CA ALA A 95 5.61 24.88 5.51
C ALA A 95 6.58 25.62 6.44
N VAL A 96 7.79 25.08 6.63
CA VAL A 96 8.74 25.58 7.64
C VAL A 96 9.73 26.58 7.07
N THR A 97 10.36 26.26 5.95
CA THR A 97 11.42 27.11 5.37
C THR A 97 10.86 28.26 4.55
N LEU A 98 9.79 28.02 3.78
CA LEU A 98 9.18 29.03 2.91
C LEU A 98 7.98 29.74 3.54
N GLY A 99 7.54 29.30 4.73
CA GLY A 99 6.40 29.89 5.45
C GLY A 99 5.06 29.76 4.71
N VAL A 100 4.95 28.81 3.77
CA VAL A 100 3.72 28.57 3.01
C VAL A 100 2.63 28.05 3.96
N PRO A 101 1.37 28.50 3.84
CA PRO A 101 0.28 28.00 4.67
C PRO A 101 0.22 26.46 4.66
N PRO A 102 0.03 25.81 5.83
CA PRO A 102 0.17 24.35 5.95
C PRO A 102 -0.66 23.54 4.94
N VAL A 103 -1.91 23.94 4.70
CA VAL A 103 -2.79 23.27 3.73
C VAL A 103 -2.23 23.34 2.31
N LEU A 104 -1.67 24.48 1.91
CA LEU A 104 -1.07 24.63 0.59
C LEU A 104 0.23 23.83 0.48
N ALA A 105 1.04 23.80 1.54
CA ALA A 105 2.24 22.95 1.60
C ALA A 105 1.90 21.45 1.46
N ILE A 106 0.81 20.99 2.08
CA ILE A 106 0.27 19.64 1.93
C ILE A 106 -0.10 19.38 0.47
N LEU A 107 -0.85 20.28 -0.16
CA LEU A 107 -1.25 20.15 -1.56
C LEU A 107 -0.05 20.13 -2.50
N CYS A 108 1.00 20.91 -2.22
CA CYS A 108 2.25 20.89 -2.98
C CYS A 108 2.98 19.54 -2.86
N GLY A 109 3.07 18.97 -1.65
CA GLY A 109 3.65 17.65 -1.44
C GLY A 109 2.89 16.55 -2.17
N VAL A 110 1.55 16.54 -2.04
CA VAL A 110 0.68 15.58 -2.76
C VAL A 110 0.78 15.78 -4.28
N GLY A 111 0.79 17.03 -4.75
CA GLY A 111 0.92 17.37 -6.16
C GLY A 111 2.26 16.94 -6.75
N ALA A 112 3.36 17.10 -6.01
CA ALA A 112 4.67 16.63 -6.42
C ALA A 112 4.72 15.10 -6.56
N SER A 113 4.15 14.36 -5.61
CA SER A 113 4.06 12.90 -5.69
C SER A 113 3.14 12.44 -6.84
N ALA A 114 2.00 13.13 -7.05
CA ALA A 114 1.10 12.88 -8.17
C ALA A 114 1.77 13.14 -9.53
N LEU A 115 2.63 14.16 -9.63
CA LEU A 115 3.40 14.45 -10.84
C LEU A 115 4.36 13.30 -11.17
N PHE A 116 5.06 12.74 -10.19
CA PHE A 116 5.89 11.54 -10.41
C PHE A 116 5.07 10.34 -10.91
N GLY A 117 3.90 10.11 -10.30
CA GLY A 117 2.96 9.09 -10.77
C GLY A 117 2.53 9.33 -12.22
N ALA A 118 2.14 10.56 -12.56
CA ALA A 118 1.75 10.93 -13.91
C ALA A 118 2.89 10.76 -14.91
N LEU A 119 4.12 11.14 -14.56
CA LEU A 119 5.31 10.95 -15.39
C LEU A 119 5.57 9.46 -15.64
N ASN A 120 5.52 8.61 -14.60
CA ASN A 120 5.61 7.16 -14.76
C ASN A 120 4.53 6.65 -15.73
N GLY A 121 3.28 7.07 -15.52
CA GLY A 121 2.16 6.71 -16.38
C GLY A 121 2.36 7.13 -17.85
N VAL A 122 2.88 8.33 -18.11
CA VAL A 122 3.18 8.83 -19.46
C VAL A 122 4.29 8.00 -20.11
N LEU A 123 5.40 7.77 -19.40
CA LEU A 123 6.53 6.98 -19.91
C LEU A 123 6.10 5.55 -20.25
N ILE A 124 5.28 4.94 -19.40
CA ILE A 124 4.76 3.58 -19.61
C ILE A 124 3.76 3.52 -20.77
N THR A 125 2.88 4.50 -20.91
CA THR A 125 1.75 4.42 -21.86
C THR A 125 2.05 5.03 -23.23
N ARG A 126 2.81 6.13 -23.29
CA ARG A 126 3.12 6.86 -24.53
C ARG A 126 4.43 6.39 -25.15
N ILE A 127 5.48 6.25 -24.32
CA ILE A 127 6.79 5.78 -24.77
C ILE A 127 6.86 4.24 -24.78
N LYS A 128 5.92 3.56 -24.11
CA LYS A 128 5.82 2.08 -24.05
C LYS A 128 7.02 1.44 -23.37
N LEU A 129 7.61 2.12 -22.38
CA LEU A 129 8.67 1.56 -21.57
C LEU A 129 8.10 0.56 -20.55
N PRO A 130 8.81 -0.54 -20.22
CA PRO A 130 8.39 -1.46 -19.17
C PRO A 130 8.27 -0.77 -17.80
N ALA A 131 7.15 -1.02 -17.09
CA ALA A 131 6.83 -0.38 -15.81
C ALA A 131 7.94 -0.49 -14.75
N PHE A 132 8.55 -1.68 -14.62
CA PHE A 132 9.63 -1.92 -13.67
C PHE A 132 10.85 -1.03 -13.96
N ILE A 133 11.23 -0.85 -15.24
CA ILE A 133 12.39 -0.03 -15.63
C ILE A 133 12.10 1.44 -15.32
N VAL A 134 10.92 1.93 -15.70
CA VAL A 134 10.50 3.32 -15.44
C VAL A 134 10.53 3.61 -13.95
N THR A 135 9.89 2.76 -13.15
CA THR A 135 9.75 3.01 -11.71
C THR A 135 11.05 2.79 -10.94
N LEU A 136 11.94 1.89 -11.40
CA LEU A 136 13.30 1.79 -10.86
C LEU A 136 14.14 3.04 -11.17
N GLY A 137 14.01 3.61 -12.37
CA GLY A 137 14.63 4.88 -12.72
C GLY A 137 14.10 6.03 -11.86
N THR A 138 12.77 6.13 -11.76
CA THR A 138 12.09 7.15 -10.95
C THR A 138 12.40 7.02 -9.46
N LEU A 139 12.61 5.81 -8.93
CA LEU A 139 13.09 5.59 -7.56
C LEU A 139 14.38 6.38 -7.33
N ASN A 140 15.38 6.21 -8.19
CA ASN A 140 16.68 6.86 -8.05
C ASN A 140 16.60 8.38 -8.27
N ILE A 141 15.77 8.83 -9.22
CA ILE A 141 15.53 10.27 -9.45
C ILE A 141 14.87 10.90 -8.22
N ALA A 142 13.81 10.28 -7.69
CA ALA A 142 13.11 10.78 -6.50
C ALA A 142 14.03 10.75 -5.27
N PHE A 143 14.83 9.70 -5.08
CA PHE A 143 15.85 9.64 -4.04
C PHE A 143 16.84 10.81 -4.17
N ALA A 144 17.48 10.98 -5.33
CA ALA A 144 18.48 12.02 -5.54
C ALA A 144 17.89 13.43 -5.37
N LEU A 145 16.70 13.69 -5.93
CA LEU A 145 16.01 14.98 -5.76
C LEU A 145 15.61 15.24 -4.31
N THR A 146 15.23 14.21 -3.56
CA THR A 146 14.97 14.31 -2.11
C THR A 146 16.23 14.73 -1.38
N GLN A 147 17.38 14.09 -1.66
CA GLN A 147 18.67 14.44 -1.03
C GLN A 147 19.14 15.84 -1.41
N ILE A 148 19.12 16.18 -2.70
CA ILE A 148 19.56 17.48 -3.22
C ILE A 148 18.69 18.61 -2.63
N TYR A 149 17.37 18.46 -2.67
CA TYR A 149 16.48 19.52 -2.22
C TYR A 149 16.45 19.66 -0.70
N SER A 150 16.61 18.56 0.05
CA SER A 150 16.70 18.60 1.52
C SER A 150 18.10 19.01 2.03
N ASN A 151 19.12 19.05 1.17
CA ASN A 151 20.52 19.09 1.57
C ASN A 151 20.91 17.91 2.51
N ALA A 152 20.24 16.77 2.36
CA ALA A 152 20.35 15.61 3.26
C ALA A 152 20.00 15.91 4.74
N GLU A 153 19.28 17.00 5.01
CA GLU A 153 18.86 17.41 6.36
C GLU A 153 17.36 17.15 6.60
N SER A 154 17.04 16.78 7.83
CA SER A 154 15.65 16.64 8.27
C SER A 154 15.01 18.00 8.57
N VAL A 155 13.73 18.13 8.25
CA VAL A 155 12.93 19.34 8.57
C VAL A 155 12.00 19.04 9.74
N SER A 156 12.15 19.78 10.84
CA SER A 156 11.36 19.65 12.08
C SER A 156 10.52 20.91 12.35
N ASN A 157 9.89 20.98 13.53
CA ASN A 157 9.05 22.11 13.97
C ASN A 157 7.87 22.37 13.02
N LEU A 158 7.18 21.29 12.66
CA LEU A 158 6.07 21.33 11.72
C LEU A 158 4.85 22.03 12.35
N PRO A 159 4.08 22.82 11.57
CA PRO A 159 2.81 23.37 12.04
C PRO A 159 1.79 22.31 12.44
N ASP A 160 0.95 22.60 13.44
CA ASP A 160 -0.06 21.68 13.98
C ASP A 160 -0.97 21.07 12.91
N ALA A 161 -1.31 21.83 11.88
CA ALA A 161 -2.14 21.35 10.78
C ALA A 161 -1.49 20.19 9.99
N ILE A 162 -0.16 20.17 9.85
CA ILE A 162 0.57 19.03 9.26
C ILE A 162 0.65 17.87 10.26
N MET A 163 0.79 18.17 11.56
CA MET A 163 0.87 17.13 12.60
C MET A 163 -0.48 16.52 12.98
N PHE A 164 -1.60 17.13 12.57
CA PHE A 164 -2.95 16.75 13.00
C PHE A 164 -3.25 15.25 12.86
N LEU A 165 -2.87 14.63 11.74
CA LEU A 165 -3.11 13.21 11.51
C LEU A 165 -2.25 12.29 12.36
N GLY A 166 -1.23 12.80 13.05
CA GLY A 166 -0.42 12.08 14.03
C GLY A 166 -1.02 12.09 15.44
N ASN A 167 -1.92 13.04 15.72
CA ASN A 167 -2.61 13.13 17.00
C ASN A 167 -3.51 11.91 17.23
N THR A 168 -3.76 11.62 18.51
CA THR A 168 -4.56 10.48 18.95
C THR A 168 -5.83 10.90 19.66
N PHE A 169 -6.81 10.00 19.66
CA PHE A 169 -7.96 10.03 20.55
C PHE A 169 -8.10 8.69 21.26
N LYS A 170 -8.73 8.70 22.43
CA LYS A 170 -8.94 7.50 23.25
C LYS A 170 -10.09 6.68 22.68
N LEU A 171 -9.86 5.39 22.43
CA LEU A 171 -10.89 4.38 22.21
C LEU A 171 -10.77 3.32 23.32
N GLY A 172 -11.46 3.58 24.44
CA GLY A 172 -11.24 2.83 25.68
C GLY A 172 -9.79 2.99 26.16
N PRO A 173 -9.04 1.90 26.39
CA PRO A 173 -7.64 1.97 26.84
C PRO A 173 -6.62 2.17 25.70
N ALA A 174 -7.05 2.14 24.44
CA ALA A 174 -6.16 2.31 23.27
C ALA A 174 -6.14 3.75 22.77
N ASP A 175 -5.00 4.18 22.24
CA ASP A 175 -4.84 5.49 21.60
C ASP A 175 -4.86 5.30 20.08
N VAL A 176 -5.94 5.75 19.44
CA VAL A 176 -6.11 5.63 17.99
C VAL A 176 -5.71 6.92 17.31
N THR A 177 -4.81 6.83 16.34
CA THR A 177 -4.33 7.98 15.57
C THR A 177 -5.32 8.37 14.48
N TYR A 178 -5.56 9.66 14.28
CA TYR A 178 -6.43 10.15 13.20
C TYR A 178 -5.98 9.67 11.81
N GLY A 179 -4.67 9.51 11.62
CA GLY A 179 -4.08 8.92 10.42
C GLY A 179 -4.54 7.49 10.14
N THR A 180 -4.70 6.65 11.17
CA THR A 180 -5.26 5.29 11.02
C THR A 180 -6.70 5.34 10.52
N VAL A 181 -7.51 6.30 11.01
CA VAL A 181 -8.88 6.49 10.54
C VAL A 181 -8.89 6.89 9.06
N LEU A 182 -8.03 7.84 8.65
CA LEU A 182 -7.89 8.22 7.24
C LEU A 182 -7.50 7.01 6.38
N THR A 183 -6.53 6.20 6.81
CA THR A 183 -6.14 4.97 6.11
C THR A 183 -7.33 4.04 5.92
N LEU A 184 -8.12 3.76 6.97
CA LEU A 184 -9.29 2.90 6.86
C LEU A 184 -10.36 3.48 5.91
N LEU A 185 -10.58 4.79 5.93
CA LEU A 185 -11.47 5.47 4.99
C LEU A 185 -10.97 5.34 3.54
N MET A 186 -9.66 5.46 3.30
CA MET A 186 -9.08 5.24 1.98
C MET A 186 -9.27 3.80 1.51
N TYR A 187 -9.04 2.80 2.39
CA TYR A 187 -9.31 1.40 2.06
C TYR A 187 -10.78 1.16 1.73
N LEU A 188 -11.71 1.74 2.49
CA LEU A 188 -13.14 1.64 2.22
C LEU A 188 -13.52 2.29 0.88
N ALA A 189 -12.98 3.47 0.60
CA ALA A 189 -13.20 4.17 -0.67
C ALA A 189 -12.65 3.37 -1.85
N THR A 190 -11.41 2.87 -1.76
CA THR A 190 -10.82 2.04 -2.82
C THR A 190 -11.55 0.71 -2.98
N TRP A 191 -12.01 0.10 -1.88
CA TRP A 191 -12.82 -1.12 -1.92
C TRP A 191 -14.13 -0.90 -2.71
N PHE A 192 -14.85 0.18 -2.40
CA PHE A 192 -16.06 0.54 -3.12
C PHE A 192 -15.79 0.80 -4.60
N VAL A 193 -14.72 1.55 -4.93
CA VAL A 193 -14.31 1.82 -6.31
C VAL A 193 -14.00 0.52 -7.05
N LEU A 194 -13.21 -0.38 -6.47
CA LEU A 194 -12.80 -1.62 -7.11
C LEU A 194 -13.95 -2.62 -7.29
N ARG A 195 -14.88 -2.68 -6.33
CA ARG A 195 -16.00 -3.63 -6.34
C ARG A 195 -17.17 -3.15 -7.20
N ASP A 196 -17.61 -1.92 -7.01
CA ASP A 196 -18.95 -1.50 -7.43
C ASP A 196 -18.93 -0.51 -8.62
N THR A 197 -17.76 0.08 -8.95
CA THR A 197 -17.67 1.11 -10.00
C THR A 197 -17.13 0.60 -11.34
N VAL A 198 -17.43 1.34 -12.41
CA VAL A 198 -16.92 1.06 -13.77
C VAL A 198 -15.39 1.11 -13.86
N PRO A 199 -14.68 2.13 -13.31
CA PRO A 199 -13.22 2.15 -13.28
C PRO A 199 -12.61 0.90 -12.63
N GLY A 200 -13.20 0.40 -11.54
CA GLY A 200 -12.77 -0.85 -10.90
C GLY A 200 -12.85 -2.06 -11.84
N ARG A 201 -14.00 -2.25 -12.48
CA ARG A 201 -14.18 -3.34 -13.47
C ARG A 201 -13.21 -3.24 -14.66
N HIS A 202 -12.95 -2.03 -15.15
CA HIS A 202 -11.97 -1.80 -16.22
C HIS A 202 -10.55 -2.18 -15.79
N LEU A 203 -10.19 -1.92 -14.54
CA LEU A 203 -8.88 -2.28 -13.98
C LEU A 203 -8.68 -3.80 -13.99
N TYR A 204 -9.64 -4.55 -13.45
CA TYR A 204 -9.61 -6.01 -13.44
C TYR A 204 -9.64 -6.60 -14.86
N ALA A 205 -10.46 -6.04 -15.76
CA ALA A 205 -10.53 -6.48 -17.15
C ALA A 205 -9.19 -6.29 -17.88
N LEU A 206 -8.55 -5.12 -17.71
CA LEU A 206 -7.24 -4.84 -18.30
C LEU A 206 -6.18 -5.81 -17.78
N GLY A 207 -6.14 -6.05 -16.46
CA GLY A 207 -5.17 -6.95 -15.85
C GLY A 207 -5.35 -8.41 -16.20
N ASN A 208 -6.60 -8.87 -16.35
CA ASN A 208 -6.89 -10.28 -16.60
C ASN A 208 -6.63 -10.68 -18.06
N ASN A 209 -7.04 -9.84 -19.01
CA ASN A 209 -6.75 -10.06 -20.42
C ASN A 209 -6.67 -8.70 -21.18
N PRO A 210 -5.46 -8.15 -21.36
CA PRO A 210 -5.25 -6.88 -22.04
C PRO A 210 -5.78 -6.87 -23.48
N GLU A 211 -5.73 -8.01 -24.18
CA GLU A 211 -6.21 -8.11 -25.57
C GLU A 211 -7.73 -8.09 -25.64
N ALA A 212 -8.42 -8.84 -24.77
CA ALA A 212 -9.88 -8.79 -24.66
C ALA A 212 -10.35 -7.39 -24.22
N ALA A 213 -9.66 -6.75 -23.28
CA ALA A 213 -9.95 -5.38 -22.88
C ALA A 213 -9.86 -4.39 -24.07
N ARG A 214 -8.84 -4.54 -24.93
CA ARG A 214 -8.69 -3.76 -26.15
C ARG A 214 -9.85 -4.00 -27.15
N LEU A 215 -10.25 -5.25 -27.34
CA LEU A 215 -11.38 -5.62 -28.21
C LEU A 215 -12.72 -5.06 -27.70
N MET A 216 -12.86 -4.90 -26.38
CA MET A 216 -14.00 -4.22 -25.74
C MET A 216 -13.91 -2.67 -25.77
N GLY A 217 -12.91 -2.10 -26.45
CA GLY A 217 -12.74 -0.65 -26.58
C GLY A 217 -12.14 0.05 -25.36
N LEU A 218 -11.61 -0.70 -24.38
CA LEU A 218 -10.94 -0.10 -23.23
C LEU A 218 -9.57 0.46 -23.64
N SER A 219 -9.35 1.73 -23.34
CA SER A 219 -8.05 2.37 -23.57
C SER A 219 -7.11 2.04 -22.41
N SER A 220 -6.22 1.06 -22.61
CA SER A 220 -5.17 0.72 -21.65
C SER A 220 -4.32 1.93 -21.28
N GLN A 221 -4.07 2.83 -22.24
CA GLN A 221 -3.32 4.06 -22.00
C GLN A 221 -4.00 4.98 -20.98
N LYS A 222 -5.31 5.23 -21.13
CA LYS A 222 -6.05 6.07 -20.19
C LYS A 222 -6.09 5.43 -18.80
N ILE A 223 -6.37 4.12 -18.74
CA ILE A 223 -6.44 3.38 -17.48
C ILE A 223 -5.10 3.46 -16.73
N LEU A 224 -4.01 3.09 -17.39
CA LEU A 224 -2.67 3.11 -16.79
C LEU A 224 -2.26 4.52 -16.38
N LEU A 225 -2.48 5.55 -17.21
CA LEU A 225 -2.16 6.93 -16.84
C LEU A 225 -2.92 7.37 -15.58
N THR A 226 -4.22 7.09 -15.48
CA THR A 226 -5.03 7.39 -14.30
C THR A 226 -4.54 6.61 -13.08
N VAL A 227 -4.24 5.32 -13.22
CA VAL A 227 -3.78 4.46 -12.13
C VAL A 227 -2.46 4.95 -11.55
N TYR A 228 -1.45 5.22 -12.39
CA TYR A 228 -0.16 5.70 -11.92
C TYR A 228 -0.25 7.12 -11.33
N SER A 229 -1.05 8.01 -11.92
CA SER A 229 -1.27 9.36 -11.36
C SER A 229 -1.95 9.32 -9.98
N LEU A 230 -2.98 8.47 -9.85
CA LEU A 230 -3.69 8.28 -8.58
C LEU A 230 -2.79 7.64 -7.53
N ALA A 231 -1.97 6.65 -7.90
CA ALA A 231 -0.98 6.05 -7.02
C ALA A 231 0.01 7.10 -6.52
N GLY A 232 0.53 7.97 -7.39
CA GLY A 232 1.37 9.10 -7.00
C GLY A 232 0.71 10.03 -5.98
N ALA A 233 -0.57 10.38 -6.18
CA ALA A 233 -1.31 11.19 -5.21
C ALA A 233 -1.47 10.45 -3.86
N ILE A 234 -1.74 9.14 -3.88
CA ILE A 234 -1.81 8.29 -2.69
C ILE A 234 -0.47 8.25 -1.95
N TYR A 235 0.67 8.18 -2.67
CA TYR A 235 2.00 8.26 -2.06
C TYR A 235 2.25 9.61 -1.39
N GLY A 236 1.69 10.70 -1.92
CA GLY A 236 1.70 12.01 -1.27
C GLY A 236 0.87 12.05 0.02
N ILE A 237 -0.25 11.34 0.08
CA ILE A 237 -1.02 11.18 1.32
C ILE A 237 -0.24 10.33 2.33
N ALA A 238 0.43 9.26 1.88
CA ALA A 238 1.34 8.50 2.74
C ALA A 238 2.48 9.37 3.27
N ALA A 239 2.96 10.33 2.48
CA ALA A 239 3.98 11.29 2.91
C ALA A 239 3.47 12.17 4.05
N LEU A 240 2.23 12.69 3.92
CA LEU A 240 1.55 13.41 5.01
C LEU A 240 1.47 12.54 6.26
N LEU A 241 0.96 11.30 6.15
CA LEU A 241 0.85 10.39 7.29
C LEU A 241 2.19 10.09 7.94
N SER A 242 3.25 9.95 7.15
CA SER A 242 4.62 9.75 7.64
C SER A 242 5.07 10.95 8.46
N VAL A 243 5.00 12.17 7.92
CA VAL A 243 5.45 13.38 8.63
C VAL A 243 4.57 13.72 9.82
N SER A 244 3.26 13.49 9.74
CA SER A 244 2.36 13.70 10.88
C SER A 244 2.71 12.77 12.04
N ARG A 245 3.10 11.53 11.75
CA ARG A 245 3.47 10.53 12.76
C ARG A 245 4.85 10.78 13.37
N THR A 246 5.84 11.18 12.56
CA THR A 246 7.23 11.35 13.01
C THR A 246 7.53 12.75 13.52
N GLY A 247 6.73 13.76 13.14
CA GLY A 247 6.99 15.16 13.41
C GLY A 247 8.16 15.74 12.60
N VAL A 248 8.69 14.99 11.63
CA VAL A 248 9.85 15.39 10.81
C VAL A 248 9.72 14.92 9.37
N GLY A 249 10.11 15.78 8.44
CA GLY A 249 10.38 15.40 7.06
C GLY A 249 11.81 14.88 6.95
N ASP A 250 11.95 13.55 6.93
CA ASP A 250 13.23 12.85 6.90
C ASP A 250 13.60 12.45 5.45
N PRO A 251 14.71 12.94 4.89
CA PRO A 251 15.14 12.57 3.54
C PRO A 251 15.59 11.11 3.42
N GLN A 252 15.80 10.40 4.53
CA GLN A 252 16.12 8.96 4.56
C GLN A 252 14.87 8.08 4.68
N ALA A 253 13.67 8.66 4.79
CA ALA A 253 12.43 7.90 4.81
C ALA A 253 12.18 7.14 3.50
N GLY A 254 11.33 6.12 3.55
CA GLY A 254 10.83 5.47 2.34
C GLY A 254 11.72 4.39 1.71
N GLN A 255 12.95 4.17 2.20
CA GLN A 255 13.96 3.32 1.55
C GLN A 255 13.53 1.86 1.34
N THR A 256 12.65 1.36 2.19
CA THR A 256 12.18 -0.03 2.20
C THR A 256 10.69 -0.16 1.89
N GLU A 257 9.99 0.96 1.75
CA GLU A 257 8.53 1.02 1.58
C GLU A 257 8.07 0.40 0.24
N ASN A 258 8.94 0.36 -0.75
CA ASN A 258 8.69 -0.37 -2.00
C ASN A 258 8.62 -1.88 -1.76
N LEU A 259 9.57 -2.45 -1.01
CA LEU A 259 9.56 -3.88 -0.65
C LEU A 259 8.40 -4.21 0.29
N ASP A 260 8.13 -3.34 1.26
CA ASP A 260 7.05 -3.52 2.23
C ASP A 260 5.67 -3.46 1.55
N SER A 261 5.45 -2.50 0.65
CA SER A 261 4.19 -2.41 -0.10
C SER A 261 4.00 -3.57 -1.07
N ILE A 262 5.05 -4.03 -1.78
CA ILE A 262 4.97 -5.24 -2.61
C ILE A 262 4.62 -6.45 -1.74
N THR A 263 5.30 -6.61 -0.60
CA THR A 263 5.03 -7.70 0.35
C THR A 263 3.58 -7.66 0.83
N ALA A 264 3.07 -6.49 1.21
CA ALA A 264 1.69 -6.31 1.65
C ALA A 264 0.67 -6.71 0.56
N VAL A 265 0.90 -6.30 -0.70
CA VAL A 265 0.01 -6.62 -1.82
C VAL A 265 0.01 -8.12 -2.13
N VAL A 266 1.20 -8.75 -2.16
CA VAL A 266 1.35 -10.17 -2.53
C VAL A 266 0.93 -11.10 -1.40
N LEU A 267 1.35 -10.85 -0.15
CA LEU A 267 0.85 -11.60 1.01
C LEU A 267 -0.66 -11.43 1.19
N GLY A 268 -1.20 -10.28 0.76
CA GLY A 268 -2.63 -10.04 0.69
C GLY A 268 -3.37 -10.81 -0.40
N GLY A 269 -2.67 -11.59 -1.23
CA GLY A 269 -3.27 -12.44 -2.27
C GLY A 269 -3.56 -11.72 -3.59
N THR A 270 -3.00 -10.53 -3.82
CA THR A 270 -3.05 -9.87 -5.13
C THR A 270 -1.96 -10.44 -6.02
N SER A 271 -2.32 -10.88 -7.22
CA SER A 271 -1.39 -11.52 -8.14
C SER A 271 -0.49 -10.49 -8.82
N LEU A 272 0.82 -10.76 -8.86
CA LEU A 272 1.79 -9.91 -9.56
C LEU A 272 1.60 -9.87 -11.08
N PHE A 273 0.84 -10.82 -11.62
CA PHE A 273 0.54 -10.91 -13.05
C PHE A 273 -0.73 -10.14 -13.45
N GLY A 274 -1.39 -9.46 -12.49
CA GLY A 274 -2.57 -8.65 -12.73
C GLY A 274 -3.89 -9.42 -12.71
N GLY A 275 -5.00 -8.68 -12.80
CA GLY A 275 -6.34 -9.22 -13.00
C GLY A 275 -6.98 -9.92 -11.80
N ARG A 276 -6.23 -10.21 -10.73
CA ARG A 276 -6.73 -10.87 -9.52
C ARG A 276 -6.14 -10.26 -8.25
N GLY A 277 -6.99 -10.04 -7.26
CA GLY A 277 -6.60 -9.50 -5.96
C GLY A 277 -7.71 -8.71 -5.30
N SER A 278 -7.51 -8.36 -4.03
CA SER A 278 -8.46 -7.55 -3.26
C SER A 278 -7.75 -6.54 -2.38
N ILE A 279 -8.37 -5.38 -2.22
CA ILE A 279 -7.83 -4.35 -1.34
C ILE A 279 -7.95 -4.74 0.14
N SER A 280 -8.96 -5.53 0.51
CA SER A 280 -9.08 -6.10 1.86
C SER A 280 -7.94 -7.06 2.17
N GLY A 281 -7.55 -7.90 1.21
CA GLY A 281 -6.37 -8.76 1.33
C GLY A 281 -5.10 -7.94 1.47
N THR A 282 -4.95 -6.87 0.68
CA THR A 282 -3.83 -5.92 0.81
C THR A 282 -3.74 -5.31 2.21
N LEU A 283 -4.88 -4.97 2.85
CA LEU A 283 -4.90 -4.47 4.22
C LEU A 283 -4.35 -5.50 5.21
N LEU A 284 -4.77 -6.76 5.08
CA LEU A 284 -4.25 -7.86 5.90
C LEU A 284 -2.75 -8.05 5.68
N GLY A 285 -2.28 -7.99 4.43
CA GLY A 285 -0.86 -8.03 4.10
C GLY A 285 -0.06 -6.88 4.72
N ALA A 286 -0.60 -5.66 4.69
CA ALA A 286 0.03 -4.51 5.33
C ALA A 286 0.11 -4.69 6.86
N LEU A 287 -0.95 -5.23 7.49
CA LEU A 287 -0.94 -5.59 8.91
C LEU A 287 0.10 -6.65 9.24
N ILE A 288 0.30 -7.65 8.38
CA ILE A 288 1.38 -8.63 8.55
C ILE A 288 2.74 -7.92 8.57
N VAL A 289 3.02 -7.09 7.57
CA VAL A 289 4.28 -6.33 7.49
C VAL A 289 4.49 -5.45 8.73
N GLY A 290 3.44 -4.75 9.18
CA GLY A 290 3.45 -3.93 10.38
C GLY A 290 3.70 -4.71 11.66
N VAL A 291 3.05 -5.87 11.83
CA VAL A 291 3.26 -6.79 12.96
C VAL A 291 4.68 -7.31 12.98
N PHE A 292 5.25 -7.68 11.83
CA PHE A 292 6.65 -8.13 11.75
C PHE A 292 7.62 -7.01 12.14
N ARG A 293 7.49 -5.81 11.55
CA ARG A 293 8.37 -4.67 11.86
C ARG A 293 8.31 -4.29 13.35
N ASN A 294 7.11 -4.13 13.88
CA ASN A 294 6.92 -3.79 15.28
C ASN A 294 7.38 -4.92 16.21
N GLY A 295 6.97 -6.16 15.94
CA GLY A 295 7.31 -7.32 16.76
C GLY A 295 8.80 -7.58 16.85
N LEU A 296 9.52 -7.51 15.72
CA LEU A 296 10.98 -7.62 15.67
C LEU A 296 11.66 -6.49 16.46
N THR A 297 11.16 -5.27 16.32
CA THR A 297 11.65 -4.12 17.11
C THR A 297 11.40 -4.34 18.60
N LEU A 298 10.23 -4.86 18.99
CA LEU A 298 9.85 -5.10 20.39
C LEU A 298 10.75 -6.12 21.08
N ILE A 299 11.25 -7.11 20.34
CA ILE A 299 12.19 -8.13 20.86
C ILE A 299 13.66 -7.74 20.67
N GLY A 300 13.95 -6.50 20.24
CA GLY A 300 15.30 -5.95 20.16
C GLY A 300 16.10 -6.33 18.91
N VAL A 301 15.46 -6.80 17.84
CA VAL A 301 16.12 -7.10 16.57
C VAL A 301 16.48 -5.80 15.86
N SER A 302 17.77 -5.65 15.50
CA SER A 302 18.26 -4.43 14.82
C SER A 302 17.62 -4.23 13.46
N SER A 303 17.54 -2.97 13.01
CA SER A 303 16.90 -2.60 11.73
C SER A 303 17.49 -3.32 10.52
N VAL A 304 18.81 -3.59 10.52
CA VAL A 304 19.48 -4.32 9.43
C VAL A 304 18.93 -5.73 9.26
N TYR A 305 18.70 -6.46 10.36
CA TYR A 305 18.07 -7.78 10.29
C TYR A 305 16.60 -7.70 9.88
N GLN A 306 15.89 -6.62 10.24
CA GLN A 306 14.52 -6.41 9.76
C GLN A 306 14.49 -6.27 8.23
N VAL A 307 15.43 -5.53 7.64
CA VAL A 307 15.57 -5.43 6.17
C VAL A 307 15.84 -6.78 5.52
N LEU A 308 16.73 -7.58 6.11
CA LEU A 308 17.01 -8.95 5.64
C LEU A 308 15.74 -9.82 5.68
N ILE A 309 14.97 -9.76 6.76
CA ILE A 309 13.72 -10.50 6.91
C ILE A 309 12.67 -10.01 5.91
N THR A 310 12.52 -8.69 5.71
CA THR A 310 11.63 -8.13 4.67
C THR A 310 11.99 -8.67 3.29
N GLY A 311 13.27 -8.71 2.93
CA GLY A 311 13.71 -9.29 1.65
C GLY A 311 13.35 -10.78 1.51
N MET A 312 13.54 -11.56 2.58
CA MET A 312 13.12 -12.97 2.61
C MET A 312 11.59 -13.10 2.48
N LEU A 313 10.82 -12.26 3.17
CA LEU A 313 9.36 -12.26 3.11
C LEU A 313 8.84 -11.96 1.70
N VAL A 314 9.43 -11.00 0.97
CA VAL A 314 9.09 -10.72 -0.43
C VAL A 314 9.27 -11.98 -1.28
N ILE A 315 10.43 -12.64 -1.19
CA ILE A 315 10.74 -13.83 -2.00
C ILE A 315 9.76 -14.95 -1.67
N LEU A 316 9.50 -15.22 -0.40
CA LEU A 316 8.56 -16.24 0.05
C LEU A 316 7.14 -15.94 -0.42
N ALA A 317 6.69 -14.69 -0.34
CA ALA A 317 5.37 -14.26 -0.80
C ALA A 317 5.20 -14.49 -2.31
N VAL A 318 6.19 -14.07 -3.11
CA VAL A 318 6.19 -14.24 -4.57
C VAL A 318 6.26 -15.72 -4.96
N ALA A 319 7.08 -16.51 -4.26
CA ALA A 319 7.19 -17.95 -4.51
C ALA A 319 5.87 -18.67 -4.20
N ALA A 320 5.20 -18.30 -3.11
CA ALA A 320 3.89 -18.82 -2.75
C ALA A 320 2.81 -18.46 -3.79
N ASP A 321 2.78 -17.20 -4.25
CA ASP A 321 1.85 -16.76 -5.32
C ASP A 321 2.04 -17.61 -6.59
N LYS A 322 3.29 -17.76 -7.06
CA LYS A 322 3.61 -18.56 -8.26
C LYS A 322 3.23 -20.04 -8.13
N LEU A 323 3.46 -20.64 -6.97
CA LEU A 323 3.12 -22.05 -6.72
C LEU A 323 1.60 -22.27 -6.66
N SER A 324 0.86 -21.31 -6.08
CA SER A 324 -0.61 -21.35 -6.07
C SER A 324 -1.18 -21.28 -7.50
N HIS A 325 -0.54 -20.49 -8.37
CA HIS A 325 -0.99 -20.27 -9.74
C HIS A 325 -0.79 -21.48 -10.67
N ARG A 326 0.14 -22.39 -10.35
CA ARG A 326 0.36 -23.63 -11.13
C ARG A 326 -0.67 -24.72 -10.85
N ARG A 327 -1.47 -24.58 -9.79
CA ARG A 327 -2.43 -25.59 -9.32
C ARG A 327 -3.88 -25.33 -9.77
N GLY A 328 -4.16 -24.20 -10.42
CA GLY A 328 -5.47 -23.87 -11.00
C GLY A 328 -5.33 -23.56 -12.48
#